data_AF-A0A821GRT4-F1
#
_entry.id   AF-A0A821GRT4-F1
#
_cell.length_a   1.000
_cell.length_b   1.000
_cell.length_c   1.000
_cell.angle_alpha   90.00
_cell.angle_beta   90.00
_cell.angle_gamma   90.00
#
_symmetry.space_group_name_H-M   'P 1'
#
loop_
_entity.id
_entity.type
_entity.pdbx_description
1 polymer ?
#
loop_
_entity_poly.entity_id
_entity_poly.type
_entity_poly.pdbx_seq_one_letter_code
_entity_poly.pdbx_strand_id
1 'polypeptide(L)'
;TACIHREYAPITNLNQSTTFSFVGTGDYAKCQMTVKQRFNKSSCSTQNCSFNGVYQPVPISSSLKFIAVAGWYSVFKNLAPHLSLLPNKDNNYELTSLNLTQIKQAVKTICNQSWSNVHDPDRYRPFLCFNSMLHWTLFEYGYSMTDENLKNFQIVKKIESNEIGWTFGYMINQTNYLDPQYRPRRLLTQDEFIVLLTLCLLLCTISLATAVTAIYIYKRHRK
;
A
#
# COMPACT_ATOMS: atom_id res chain seq x y z
N THR A 1 -26.80 13.86 -4.65
CA THR A 1 -25.49 13.50 -4.07
C THR A 1 -24.38 13.77 -5.07
N ALA A 2 -23.35 14.52 -4.66
CA ALA A 2 -22.29 14.99 -5.56
C ALA A 2 -21.42 13.86 -6.16
N CYS A 3 -21.13 12.83 -5.37
CA CYS A 3 -20.25 11.72 -5.76
C CYS A 3 -20.93 10.61 -6.58
N ILE A 4 -22.19 10.81 -6.98
CA ILE A 4 -22.95 9.85 -7.76
C ILE A 4 -23.13 10.44 -9.16
N HIS A 5 -23.02 9.59 -10.20
CA HIS A 5 -23.21 9.98 -11.59
C HIS A 5 -24.52 10.74 -11.81
N ARG A 6 -24.48 11.72 -12.72
CA ARG A 6 -25.65 12.55 -13.03
C ARG A 6 -26.81 11.68 -13.50
N GLU A 7 -28.03 12.03 -13.06
CA GLU A 7 -29.29 11.35 -13.38
C GLU A 7 -29.44 9.93 -12.80
N TYR A 8 -28.41 9.37 -12.15
CA TYR A 8 -28.57 8.14 -11.40
C TYR A 8 -29.30 8.42 -10.08
N ALA A 9 -30.50 7.85 -9.93
CA ALA A 9 -31.36 8.06 -8.76
C ALA A 9 -31.80 6.72 -8.14
N PRO A 10 -30.92 6.02 -7.39
CA PRO A 10 -31.29 4.79 -6.73
C PRO A 10 -32.28 5.05 -5.60
N ILE A 11 -33.28 4.18 -5.52
CA ILE A 11 -34.22 4.13 -4.40
C ILE A 11 -33.59 3.26 -3.30
N THR A 12 -33.40 3.82 -2.11
CA THR A 12 -32.85 3.12 -0.95
C THR A 12 -33.91 3.03 0.14
N ASN A 13 -34.26 1.81 0.54
CA ASN A 13 -35.16 1.57 1.67
C ASN A 13 -34.31 1.42 2.93
N LEU A 14 -34.41 2.36 3.87
CA LEU A 14 -33.72 2.25 5.17
C LEU A 14 -34.47 1.32 6.13
N ASN A 15 -35.81 1.27 6.01
CA ASN A 15 -36.69 0.35 6.72
C ASN A 15 -37.99 0.16 5.91
N GLN A 16 -38.98 -0.56 6.46
CA GLN A 16 -40.26 -0.84 5.78
C GLN A 16 -41.13 0.41 5.52
N SER A 17 -40.82 1.55 6.14
CA SER A 17 -41.68 2.75 6.11
C SER A 17 -40.98 3.99 5.58
N THR A 18 -39.68 3.94 5.31
CA THR A 18 -38.90 5.11 4.89
C THR A 18 -38.01 4.79 3.69
N THR A 19 -38.38 5.41 2.58
CA THR A 19 -37.67 5.34 1.31
C THR A 19 -36.98 6.66 1.03
N PHE A 20 -35.70 6.60 0.71
CA PHE A 20 -34.92 7.76 0.28
C PHE A 20 -34.55 7.60 -1.19
N SER A 21 -34.62 8.70 -1.94
CA SER A 21 -34.07 8.79 -3.28
C SER A 21 -32.86 9.71 -3.26
N PHE A 22 -31.72 9.20 -3.74
CA PHE A 22 -30.50 9.98 -3.86
C PHE A 22 -30.26 10.34 -5.32
N VAL A 23 -30.57 11.56 -5.74
CA VAL A 23 -30.31 11.98 -7.14
C VAL A 23 -28.85 12.38 -7.30
N GLY A 24 -28.10 11.66 -8.12
CA GLY A 24 -26.72 11.97 -8.45
C GLY A 24 -26.57 13.24 -9.28
N THR A 25 -25.59 14.08 -8.94
CA THR A 25 -25.31 15.33 -9.67
C THR A 25 -23.98 15.30 -10.43
N GLY A 26 -23.09 14.35 -10.13
CA GLY A 26 -21.77 14.25 -10.73
C GLY A 26 -20.85 15.45 -10.44
N ASP A 27 -21.13 16.22 -9.39
CA ASP A 27 -20.36 17.44 -9.08
C ASP A 27 -19.00 17.07 -8.48
N TYR A 28 -17.97 17.11 -9.33
CA TYR A 28 -16.59 16.82 -8.95
C TYR A 28 -16.10 17.65 -7.75
N ALA A 29 -16.31 18.97 -7.75
CA ALA A 29 -15.76 19.85 -6.71
C ALA A 29 -16.44 19.58 -5.37
N LYS A 30 -17.76 19.47 -5.37
CA LYS A 30 -18.53 19.15 -4.17
C LYS A 30 -18.26 17.73 -3.68
N CYS A 31 -18.05 16.78 -4.58
CA CYS A 31 -17.66 15.43 -4.20
C CYS A 31 -16.27 15.42 -3.55
N GLN A 32 -15.28 16.06 -4.16
CA GLN A 32 -13.93 16.14 -3.64
C GLN A 32 -13.91 16.76 -2.23
N MET A 33 -14.65 17.85 -2.00
CA MET A 33 -14.78 18.43 -0.66
C MET A 33 -15.39 17.45 0.34
N THR A 34 -16.47 16.76 -0.04
CA THR A 34 -17.16 15.79 0.83
C THR A 34 -16.26 14.60 1.17
N VAL A 35 -15.48 14.11 0.21
CA VAL A 35 -14.54 13.01 0.40
C VAL A 35 -13.35 13.45 1.27
N LYS A 36 -12.78 14.64 1.03
CA LYS A 36 -11.69 15.19 1.85
C LYS A 36 -12.05 15.32 3.32
N GLN A 37 -13.30 15.69 3.64
CA GLN A 37 -13.80 15.76 5.02
C GLN A 37 -13.74 14.43 5.78
N ARG A 38 -13.58 13.29 5.09
CA ARG A 38 -13.42 11.96 5.72
C ARG A 38 -11.99 11.69 6.22
N PHE A 39 -11.03 12.52 5.82
CA PHE A 39 -9.63 12.39 6.21
C PHE A 39 -9.27 13.51 7.19
N ASN A 40 -9.36 13.27 8.50
CA ASN A 40 -9.01 14.28 9.49
C ASN A 40 -7.48 14.47 9.55
N LYS A 41 -6.99 15.62 9.11
CA LYS A 41 -5.56 15.99 9.16
C LYS A 41 -5.19 16.88 10.36
N SER A 42 -6.16 17.28 11.18
CA SER A 42 -5.95 18.28 12.25
C SER A 42 -5.28 17.73 13.51
N SER A 43 -5.35 16.41 13.74
CA SER A 43 -4.78 15.76 14.92
C SER A 43 -3.67 14.78 14.51
N CYS A 44 -2.46 14.96 15.03
CA CYS A 44 -1.37 14.00 14.94
C CYS A 44 -0.59 14.01 16.26
N SER A 45 -0.64 12.90 17.01
CA SER A 45 0.11 12.74 18.26
C SER A 45 1.57 12.37 18.04
N THR A 46 1.91 11.94 16.82
CA THR A 46 3.26 11.58 16.38
C THR A 46 3.86 12.68 15.49
N GLN A 47 5.12 12.52 15.05
CA GLN A 47 5.75 13.51 14.16
C GLN A 47 5.18 13.49 12.73
N ASN A 48 4.77 12.30 12.24
CA ASN A 48 4.24 12.12 10.90
C ASN A 48 2.94 11.29 10.97
N CYS A 49 1.87 11.76 10.33
CA CYS A 49 0.61 11.03 10.23
C CYS A 49 0.10 11.01 8.79
N SER A 50 -0.63 9.95 8.46
CA SER A 50 -1.49 9.91 7.29
C SER A 50 -2.74 10.76 7.56
N PHE A 51 -3.77 10.20 8.17
CA PHE A 51 -4.99 10.91 8.60
C PHE A 51 -5.54 10.26 9.87
N ASN A 52 -6.48 10.94 10.53
CA ASN A 52 -7.09 10.52 11.80
C ASN A 52 -6.07 10.24 12.92
N GLY A 53 -4.95 10.95 12.94
CA GLY A 53 -3.88 10.73 13.92
C GLY A 53 -3.14 9.40 13.77
N VAL A 54 -3.31 8.69 12.66
CA VAL A 54 -2.61 7.43 12.40
C VAL A 54 -1.19 7.72 11.93
N TYR A 55 -0.22 7.21 12.70
CA TYR A 55 1.19 7.31 12.36
C TYR A 55 1.45 6.78 10.94
N GLN A 56 2.15 7.59 10.15
CA GLN A 56 2.75 7.17 8.90
C GLN A 56 4.25 7.41 9.08
N PRO A 57 5.13 6.43 8.78
CA PRO A 57 6.57 6.68 8.71
C PRO A 57 6.88 7.87 7.82
N VAL A 58 8.12 8.41 7.91
CA VAL A 58 8.66 9.51 7.10
C VAL A 58 7.95 9.63 5.74
N PRO A 59 7.56 10.85 5.30
CA PRO A 59 6.81 11.05 4.06
C PRO A 59 7.25 10.08 2.97
N ILE A 60 6.27 9.38 2.41
CA ILE A 60 6.53 8.20 1.58
C ILE A 60 7.55 8.56 0.51
N SER A 61 8.74 7.95 0.61
CA SER A 61 9.84 8.26 -0.29
C SER A 61 9.41 8.03 -1.73
N SER A 62 9.70 9.00 -2.61
CA SER A 62 9.42 8.87 -4.04
C SER A 62 10.25 7.78 -4.71
N SER A 63 11.32 7.28 -4.07
CA SER A 63 12.09 6.13 -4.56
C SER A 63 11.40 4.77 -4.36
N LEU A 64 10.37 4.69 -3.51
CA LEU A 64 9.65 3.45 -3.25
C LEU A 64 8.69 3.13 -4.39
N LYS A 65 8.65 1.86 -4.77
CA LYS A 65 7.68 1.33 -5.72
C LYS A 65 6.47 0.77 -5.00
N PHE A 66 5.29 1.18 -5.43
CA PHE A 66 4.02 0.74 -4.86
C PHE A 66 3.19 0.06 -5.94
N ILE A 67 2.57 -1.06 -5.57
CA ILE A 67 1.56 -1.75 -6.38
C ILE A 67 0.19 -1.58 -5.73
N ALA A 68 -0.79 -1.19 -6.53
CA ALA A 68 -2.17 -1.05 -6.10
C ALA A 68 -3.01 -2.12 -6.78
N VAL A 69 -3.72 -2.91 -5.99
CA VAL A 69 -4.44 -4.11 -6.43
C VAL A 69 -5.93 -4.02 -6.08
N ALA A 70 -6.71 -5.04 -6.45
CA ALA A 70 -8.12 -5.20 -6.09
C ALA A 70 -8.99 -3.98 -6.47
N GLY A 71 -9.56 -3.27 -5.50
CA GLY A 71 -10.43 -2.12 -5.73
C GLY A 71 -9.76 -1.02 -6.57
N TRP A 72 -8.45 -0.79 -6.37
CA TRP A 72 -7.68 0.15 -7.19
C TRP A 72 -7.72 -0.23 -8.67
N TYR A 73 -7.54 -1.52 -8.98
CA TYR A 73 -7.59 -2.03 -10.34
C TYR A 73 -9.00 -1.91 -10.94
N SER A 74 -10.03 -2.36 -10.22
CA SER A 74 -11.44 -2.31 -10.69
C SER A 74 -11.88 -0.88 -11.03
N VAL A 75 -11.41 0.12 -10.28
CA VAL A 75 -11.71 1.53 -10.57
C VAL A 75 -10.83 2.06 -11.71
N PHE A 76 -9.52 1.87 -11.65
CA PHE A 76 -8.58 2.49 -12.59
C PHE A 76 -8.75 1.98 -14.02
N LYS A 77 -9.19 0.74 -14.25
CA LYS A 77 -9.48 0.21 -15.59
C LYS A 77 -10.45 1.12 -16.39
N ASN A 78 -11.35 1.83 -15.69
CA ASN A 78 -12.30 2.77 -16.28
C ASN A 78 -11.70 4.18 -16.47
N LEU A 79 -10.63 4.53 -15.75
CA LEU A 79 -9.90 5.79 -15.91
C LEU A 79 -8.89 5.72 -17.04
N ALA A 80 -8.25 4.57 -17.24
CA ALA A 80 -7.17 4.39 -18.21
C ALA A 80 -7.52 4.87 -19.64
N PRO A 81 -8.72 4.62 -20.19
CA PRO A 81 -9.11 5.15 -21.50
C PRO A 81 -9.12 6.68 -21.58
N HIS A 82 -9.46 7.37 -20.48
CA HIS A 82 -9.44 8.84 -20.39
C HIS A 82 -8.03 9.41 -20.21
N LEU A 83 -7.04 8.55 -20.01
CA LEU A 83 -5.63 8.89 -19.84
C LEU A 83 -4.78 8.40 -21.03
N SER A 84 -5.42 7.83 -22.06
CA SER A 84 -4.75 7.16 -23.19
C SER A 84 -3.73 6.11 -22.75
N LEU A 85 -3.99 5.45 -21.61
CA LEU A 85 -3.15 4.38 -21.08
C LEU A 85 -3.65 3.02 -21.53
N LEU A 86 -2.73 2.22 -22.07
CA LEU A 86 -2.96 0.82 -22.39
C LEU A 86 -2.31 -0.06 -21.32
N PRO A 87 -2.96 -1.17 -20.94
CA PRO A 87 -2.34 -2.11 -20.04
C PRO A 87 -1.25 -2.93 -20.74
N ASN A 88 -0.33 -3.49 -19.95
CA ASN A 88 0.65 -4.44 -20.44
C ASN A 88 0.03 -5.85 -20.66
N LYS A 89 0.86 -6.82 -21.05
CA LYS A 89 0.44 -8.23 -21.30
C LYS A 89 -0.31 -8.90 -20.14
N ASP A 90 -0.04 -8.49 -18.90
CA ASP A 90 -0.64 -9.03 -17.68
C ASP A 90 -1.88 -8.23 -17.23
N ASN A 91 -2.35 -7.30 -18.07
CA ASN A 91 -3.40 -6.34 -17.80
C ASN A 91 -3.07 -5.30 -16.71
N ASN A 92 -1.80 -4.97 -16.49
CA ASN A 92 -1.37 -3.99 -15.50
C ASN A 92 -1.11 -2.62 -16.13
N TYR A 93 -1.22 -1.54 -15.35
CA TYR A 93 -0.97 -0.17 -15.81
C TYR A 93 0.21 0.45 -15.07
N GLU A 94 1.10 1.09 -15.84
CA GLU A 94 2.20 1.91 -15.33
C GLU A 94 1.85 3.39 -15.46
N LEU A 95 2.13 4.17 -14.41
CA LEU A 95 1.74 5.58 -14.33
C LEU A 95 2.97 6.51 -14.46
N THR A 96 4.09 5.99 -14.95
CA THR A 96 5.39 6.68 -15.11
C THR A 96 5.31 7.96 -15.93
N SER A 97 4.40 8.02 -16.91
CA SER A 97 4.22 9.16 -17.82
C SER A 97 3.13 10.14 -17.38
N LEU A 98 2.46 9.90 -16.25
CA LEU A 98 1.33 10.70 -15.79
C LEU A 98 1.69 11.67 -14.65
N ASN A 99 0.83 12.67 -14.46
CA ASN A 99 0.78 13.52 -13.29
C ASN A 99 -0.61 13.54 -12.65
N LEU A 100 -0.70 14.03 -11.41
CA LEU A 100 -1.91 14.13 -10.61
C LEU A 100 -2.97 15.02 -11.25
N THR A 101 -2.57 16.01 -12.05
CA THR A 101 -3.52 16.87 -12.79
C THR A 101 -4.26 16.07 -13.86
N GLN A 102 -3.57 15.24 -14.63
CA GLN A 102 -4.18 14.34 -15.62
C GLN A 102 -5.13 13.34 -14.94
N ILE A 103 -4.70 12.76 -13.82
CA ILE A 103 -5.53 11.86 -13.02
C ILE A 103 -6.81 12.57 -12.55
N LYS A 104 -6.71 13.75 -11.94
CA LYS A 104 -7.87 14.55 -11.50
C LYS A 104 -8.81 14.87 -12.66
N GLN A 105 -8.25 15.19 -13.83
CA GLN A 105 -9.05 15.45 -15.03
C GLN A 105 -9.79 14.20 -15.50
N ALA A 106 -9.14 13.02 -15.48
CA ALA A 106 -9.82 11.76 -15.79
C ALA A 106 -10.96 11.44 -14.81
N VAL A 107 -10.74 11.65 -13.51
CA VAL A 107 -11.83 11.47 -12.53
C VAL A 107 -12.97 12.47 -12.76
N LYS A 108 -12.64 13.73 -13.05
CA LYS A 108 -13.65 14.75 -13.38
C LYS A 108 -14.47 14.35 -14.59
N THR A 109 -13.83 13.82 -15.63
CA THR A 109 -14.51 13.31 -16.83
C THR A 109 -15.50 12.20 -16.46
N ILE A 110 -15.06 11.19 -15.68
CA ILE A 110 -15.94 10.09 -15.23
C ILE A 110 -17.11 10.62 -14.40
N CYS A 111 -16.86 11.48 -13.41
CA CYS A 111 -17.91 12.02 -12.55
C CYS A 111 -18.94 12.85 -13.32
N ASN A 112 -18.51 13.60 -14.34
CA ASN A 112 -19.39 14.43 -15.15
C ASN A 112 -20.22 13.66 -16.19
N GLN A 113 -19.91 12.38 -16.44
CA GLN A 113 -20.70 11.55 -17.34
C GLN A 113 -22.12 11.31 -16.78
N SER A 114 -23.11 11.41 -17.67
CA SER A 114 -24.47 10.95 -17.38
C SER A 114 -24.47 9.45 -17.17
N TRP A 115 -25.37 8.96 -16.30
CA TRP A 115 -25.49 7.54 -15.99
C TRP A 115 -25.62 6.64 -17.23
N SER A 116 -26.31 7.12 -18.27
CA SER A 116 -26.49 6.42 -19.54
C SER A 116 -25.18 6.03 -20.22
N ASN A 117 -24.13 6.84 -20.06
CA ASN A 117 -22.87 6.73 -20.79
C ASN A 117 -21.78 5.98 -20.02
N VAL A 118 -22.04 5.61 -18.77
CA VAL A 118 -21.06 4.92 -17.92
C VAL A 118 -21.12 3.43 -18.23
N HIS A 119 -20.35 2.90 -19.18
CA HIS A 119 -20.43 1.47 -19.52
C HIS A 119 -19.39 0.65 -18.73
N ASP A 120 -19.79 0.06 -17.60
CA ASP A 120 -18.99 -0.94 -16.87
C ASP A 120 -19.91 -2.12 -16.47
N PRO A 121 -19.60 -3.37 -16.85
CA PRO A 121 -20.38 -4.54 -16.42
C PRO A 121 -20.25 -4.83 -14.92
N ASP A 122 -19.32 -4.17 -14.22
CA ASP A 122 -19.10 -4.39 -12.80
C ASP A 122 -20.29 -3.88 -11.95
N ARG A 123 -20.64 -4.64 -10.90
CA ARG A 123 -21.72 -4.28 -9.96
C ARG A 123 -21.46 -2.93 -9.29
N TYR A 124 -20.19 -2.52 -9.21
CA TYR A 124 -19.77 -1.26 -8.60
C TYR A 124 -19.86 -0.05 -9.54
N ARG A 125 -20.34 -0.22 -10.78
CA ARG A 125 -20.57 0.86 -11.76
C ARG A 125 -21.23 2.12 -11.17
N PRO A 126 -22.29 2.04 -10.33
CA PRO A 126 -22.89 3.23 -9.71
C PRO A 126 -21.94 4.08 -8.86
N PHE A 127 -20.91 3.44 -8.29
CA PHE A 127 -19.97 4.03 -7.36
C PHE A 127 -18.66 4.46 -8.02
N LEU A 128 -18.54 4.38 -9.35
CA LEU A 128 -17.29 4.71 -10.06
C LEU A 128 -16.82 6.13 -9.76
N CYS A 129 -17.70 7.15 -9.84
CA CYS A 129 -17.33 8.51 -9.48
C CYS A 129 -16.83 8.61 -8.03
N PHE A 130 -17.59 8.07 -7.07
CA PHE A 130 -17.21 8.08 -5.65
C PHE A 130 -15.88 7.37 -5.39
N ASN A 131 -15.71 6.15 -5.89
CA ASN A 131 -14.50 5.35 -5.67
C ASN A 131 -13.28 5.99 -6.32
N SER A 132 -13.44 6.55 -7.52
CA SER A 132 -12.37 7.30 -8.20
C SER A 132 -11.94 8.51 -7.37
N MET A 133 -12.91 9.27 -6.84
CA MET A 133 -12.64 10.39 -5.94
C MET A 133 -11.98 9.95 -4.64
N LEU A 134 -12.46 8.87 -4.04
CA LEU A 134 -11.93 8.32 -2.80
C LEU A 134 -10.47 7.88 -2.96
N HIS A 135 -10.16 7.08 -3.97
CA HIS A 135 -8.82 6.56 -4.22
C HIS A 135 -7.81 7.69 -4.45
N TRP A 136 -8.13 8.64 -5.34
CA TRP A 136 -7.17 9.70 -5.68
C TRP A 136 -7.07 10.79 -4.61
N THR A 137 -8.12 11.00 -3.83
CA THR A 137 -8.02 11.81 -2.60
C THR A 137 -7.20 11.09 -1.53
N LEU A 138 -7.35 9.77 -1.38
CA LEU A 138 -6.55 8.98 -0.45
C LEU A 138 -5.06 9.04 -0.83
N PHE A 139 -4.72 8.91 -2.12
CA PHE A 139 -3.35 9.02 -2.61
C PHE A 139 -2.73 10.39 -2.30
N GLU A 140 -3.33 11.46 -2.83
CA GLU A 140 -2.74 12.79 -2.75
C GLU A 140 -2.92 13.41 -1.37
N TYR A 141 -4.14 13.42 -0.84
CA TYR A 141 -4.45 14.09 0.41
C TYR A 141 -4.22 13.18 1.62
N GLY A 142 -4.68 11.93 1.57
CA GLY A 142 -4.56 10.97 2.68
C GLY A 142 -3.12 10.61 2.99
N TYR A 143 -2.41 10.03 2.02
CA TYR A 143 -1.02 9.58 2.15
C TYR A 143 0.03 10.64 1.85
N SER A 144 -0.40 11.82 1.38
CA SER A 144 0.50 12.92 1.02
C SER A 144 1.49 12.53 -0.09
N MET A 145 1.05 11.70 -1.04
CA MET A 145 1.84 11.31 -2.20
C MET A 145 1.80 12.39 -3.30
N THR A 146 2.93 12.56 -3.99
CA THR A 146 3.14 13.59 -5.02
C THR A 146 3.21 12.98 -6.42
N ASP A 147 3.42 13.84 -7.43
CA ASP A 147 3.73 13.40 -8.80
C ASP A 147 4.97 12.51 -8.88
N GLU A 148 5.95 12.69 -7.98
CA GLU A 148 7.13 11.83 -7.96
C GLU A 148 6.79 10.42 -7.47
N ASN A 149 5.94 10.29 -6.45
CA ASN A 149 5.46 8.98 -6.00
C ASN A 149 4.64 8.29 -7.10
N LEU A 150 3.84 9.05 -7.86
CA LEU A 150 2.99 8.54 -8.93
C LEU A 150 3.81 7.81 -10.00
N LYS A 151 5.02 8.30 -10.32
CA LYS A 151 5.91 7.66 -11.30
C LYS A 151 6.33 6.24 -10.91
N ASN A 152 6.35 5.94 -9.61
CA ASN A 152 6.68 4.62 -9.07
C ASN A 152 5.44 3.85 -8.58
N PHE A 153 4.24 4.30 -8.96
CA PHE A 153 2.98 3.66 -8.62
C PHE A 153 2.46 2.84 -9.80
N GLN A 154 2.08 1.59 -9.55
CA GLN A 154 1.56 0.67 -10.56
C GLN A 154 0.19 0.15 -10.17
N ILE A 155 -0.71 0.02 -11.14
CA ILE A 155 -2.01 -0.61 -10.92
C ILE A 155 -1.95 -2.03 -11.47
N VAL A 156 -2.06 -3.01 -10.58
CA VAL A 156 -1.73 -4.41 -10.89
C VAL A 156 -2.95 -5.30 -10.70
N LYS A 157 -3.28 -6.07 -11.74
CA LYS A 157 -4.24 -7.17 -11.69
C LYS A 157 -3.54 -8.49 -11.40
N LYS A 158 -2.47 -8.76 -12.15
CA LYS A 158 -1.79 -10.06 -12.16
C LYS A 158 -0.27 -9.91 -12.24
N ILE A 159 0.46 -10.84 -11.64
CA ILE A 159 1.88 -11.06 -11.92
C ILE A 159 2.03 -12.51 -12.34
N GLU A 160 2.66 -12.74 -13.49
CA GLU A 160 2.85 -14.08 -14.05
C GLU A 160 1.55 -14.89 -14.11
N SER A 161 0.49 -14.26 -14.65
CA SER A 161 -0.88 -14.82 -14.73
C SER A 161 -1.62 -15.08 -13.41
N ASN A 162 -0.98 -14.87 -12.25
CA ASN A 162 -1.60 -15.05 -10.93
C ASN A 162 -2.19 -13.75 -10.39
N GLU A 163 -3.40 -13.82 -9.83
CA GLU A 163 -4.00 -12.68 -9.14
C GLU A 163 -3.26 -12.39 -7.83
N ILE A 164 -3.01 -11.11 -7.58
CA ILE A 164 -2.25 -10.69 -6.39
C ILE A 164 -3.21 -10.40 -5.24
N GLY A 165 -2.88 -10.94 -4.08
CA GLY A 165 -3.54 -10.63 -2.83
C GLY A 165 -2.76 -11.16 -1.64
N TRP A 166 -3.29 -10.90 -0.45
CA TRP A 166 -2.72 -11.35 0.82
C TRP A 166 -2.77 -12.88 0.99
N THR A 167 -3.66 -13.57 0.27
CA THR A 167 -3.90 -15.02 0.41
C THR A 167 -2.65 -15.86 0.13
N PHE A 168 -1.88 -15.50 -0.90
CA PHE A 168 -0.64 -16.20 -1.23
C PHE A 168 0.45 -15.99 -0.17
N GLY A 169 0.61 -14.74 0.30
CA GLY A 169 1.54 -14.43 1.40
C GLY A 169 1.16 -15.11 2.71
N TYR A 170 -0.16 -15.20 2.99
CA TYR A 170 -0.69 -15.92 4.13
C TYR A 170 -0.34 -17.42 4.06
N MET A 171 -0.57 -18.06 2.91
CA MET A 171 -0.20 -19.46 2.69
C MET A 171 1.29 -19.69 2.95
N ILE A 172 2.17 -18.85 2.39
CA ILE A 172 3.62 -18.94 2.59
C ILE A 172 4.00 -18.84 4.08
N ASN A 173 3.37 -17.90 4.79
CA ASN A 173 3.63 -17.70 6.22
C ASN A 173 3.20 -18.92 7.04
N GLN A 174 2.03 -19.49 6.76
CA GLN A 174 1.51 -20.67 7.48
C GLN A 174 2.32 -21.94 7.22
N THR A 175 2.86 -22.11 6.02
CA THR A 175 3.63 -23.32 5.66
C THR A 175 5.11 -23.22 6.00
N ASN A 176 5.58 -22.07 6.48
CA ASN A 176 7.00 -21.76 6.66
C ASN A 176 7.84 -22.10 5.40
N TYR A 177 7.21 -21.98 4.22
CA TYR A 177 7.78 -22.39 2.94
C TYR A 177 8.73 -21.32 2.36
N LEU A 178 9.05 -20.27 3.13
CA LEU A 178 10.11 -19.36 2.73
C LEU A 178 11.43 -20.10 2.73
N ASP A 179 11.96 -20.28 1.52
CA ASP A 179 13.35 -20.68 1.30
C ASP A 179 14.25 -19.85 2.24
N PRO A 180 15.16 -20.49 3.00
CA PRO A 180 16.08 -19.80 3.90
C PRO A 180 16.72 -18.53 3.31
N GLN A 181 16.95 -18.47 2.00
CA GLN A 181 17.53 -17.29 1.35
C GLN A 181 16.62 -16.04 1.37
N TYR A 182 15.30 -16.21 1.45
CA TYR A 182 14.30 -15.13 1.49
C TYR A 182 13.79 -14.82 2.90
N ARG A 183 14.19 -15.61 3.90
CA ARG A 183 13.88 -15.26 5.29
C ARG A 183 14.69 -14.03 5.69
N PRO A 184 14.11 -13.07 6.43
CA PRO A 184 14.90 -12.01 7.04
C PRO A 184 16.02 -12.68 7.82
N ARG A 185 17.29 -12.36 7.50
CA ARG A 185 18.40 -12.84 8.33
C ARG A 185 18.16 -12.30 9.73
N ARG A 186 18.03 -13.20 10.70
CA ARG A 186 18.04 -12.81 12.10
C ARG A 186 19.43 -12.25 12.39
N LEU A 187 19.56 -10.93 12.27
CA LEU A 187 20.72 -10.22 12.78
C LEU A 187 20.73 -10.47 14.29
N LEU A 188 21.87 -10.88 14.83
CA LEU A 188 21.99 -10.98 16.28
C LEU A 188 21.65 -9.61 16.86
N THR A 189 20.76 -9.62 17.84
CA THR A 189 20.54 -8.42 18.64
C THR A 189 21.86 -8.02 19.31
N GLN A 190 22.00 -6.74 19.64
CA GLN A 190 23.20 -6.24 20.31
C GLN A 190 23.53 -7.06 21.56
N ASP A 191 22.51 -7.45 22.33
CA ASP A 191 22.66 -8.25 23.55
C ASP A 191 23.13 -9.68 23.25
N GLU A 192 22.55 -10.34 22.25
CA GLU A 192 22.99 -11.69 21.83
C GLU A 192 24.42 -11.69 21.32
N PHE A 193 24.83 -10.64 20.60
CA PHE A 193 26.20 -10.50 20.13
C PHE A 193 27.19 -10.30 21.31
N ILE A 194 26.84 -9.47 22.28
CA ILE A 194 27.68 -9.24 23.48
C ILE A 194 27.83 -10.53 24.28
N VAL A 195 26.75 -11.28 24.50
CA VAL A 195 26.79 -12.55 25.24
C VAL A 195 27.67 -13.57 24.52
N LEU A 196 27.56 -13.71 23.20
CA LEU A 196 28.41 -14.64 22.46
C LEU A 196 29.88 -14.21 22.43
N LEU A 197 30.14 -12.91 22.30
CA LEU A 197 31.50 -12.38 22.30
C LEU A 197 32.19 -12.62 23.65
N THR A 198 31.49 -12.35 24.76
CA THR A 198 32.01 -12.59 26.11
C THR A 198 32.28 -14.07 26.37
N LEU A 199 31.36 -14.95 25.95
CA LEU A 199 31.53 -16.39 26.08
C LEU A 199 32.71 -16.91 25.25
N CYS A 200 32.90 -16.38 24.04
CA CYS A 200 34.03 -16.73 23.17
C CYS A 200 35.37 -16.28 23.79
N LEU A 201 35.44 -15.07 24.33
CA LEU A 201 36.63 -14.55 25.02
C LEU A 201 36.97 -15.40 26.26
N LEU A 202 35.98 -15.79 27.06
CA LEU A 202 36.19 -16.66 28.22
C LEU A 202 36.79 -18.02 27.81
N LEU A 203 36.24 -18.66 26.77
CA LEU A 203 36.78 -19.92 26.25
C LEU A 203 38.23 -19.76 25.74
N CYS A 204 38.55 -18.65 25.07
CA CYS A 204 39.91 -18.35 24.64
C CYS A 204 40.88 -18.15 25.81
N THR A 205 40.46 -17.50 26.90
CA THR A 205 41.32 -17.33 28.09
C THR A 205 41.57 -18.67 28.80
N ILE A 206 40.56 -19.53 28.88
CA ILE A 206 40.69 -20.88 29.48
C ILE A 206 41.62 -21.75 28.64
N SER A 207 41.50 -21.72 27.31
CA SER A 207 42.39 -22.50 26.44
C SER A 207 43.84 -22.02 26.49
N LEU A 208 44.07 -20.71 26.55
CA LEU A 208 45.41 -20.15 26.75
C LEU A 208 46.00 -20.52 28.12
N ALA A 209 45.20 -20.44 29.19
CA ALA A 209 45.66 -20.80 30.53
C ALA A 209 46.05 -22.29 30.60
N THR A 210 45.21 -23.18 30.07
CA THR A 210 45.52 -24.62 30.03
C THR A 210 46.76 -24.92 29.19
N ALA A 211 46.92 -24.28 28.02
CA ALA A 211 48.13 -24.41 27.20
C ALA A 211 49.40 -23.95 27.94
N VAL A 212 49.36 -22.80 28.62
CA VAL A 212 50.49 -22.27 29.40
C VAL A 212 50.86 -23.21 30.55
N THR A 213 49.87 -23.71 31.29
CA THR A 213 50.13 -24.68 32.38
C THR A 213 50.72 -25.99 31.87
N ALA A 214 50.23 -26.53 30.74
CA ALA A 214 50.78 -27.72 30.12
C ALA A 214 52.25 -27.53 29.68
N ILE A 215 52.56 -26.39 29.06
CA ILE A 215 53.95 -26.04 28.67
C ILE A 215 54.84 -25.91 29.91
N TYR A 216 54.33 -25.31 30.99
CA TYR A 216 55.07 -25.17 32.25
C TYR A 216 55.37 -26.53 32.88
N ILE A 217 54.38 -27.42 32.96
CA ILE A 217 54.53 -28.79 33.48
C ILE A 217 55.52 -29.59 32.60
N TYR A 218 55.40 -29.50 31.28
CA TYR A 218 56.33 -30.15 30.34
C TYR A 218 57.77 -29.68 30.56
N LYS A 219 58.00 -28.37 30.67
CA LYS A 219 59.34 -27.82 30.96
C LYS A 219 59.86 -28.22 32.34
N ARG A 220 58.98 -28.35 33.33
CA ARG A 220 59.36 -28.78 34.69
C ARG A 220 59.77 -30.25 34.76
N HIS A 221 59.09 -31.14 34.03
CA HIS A 221 59.42 -32.57 33.99
C HIS A 221 60.65 -32.92 33.14
N ARG A 222 61.06 -32.02 32.24
CA ARG A 222 62.24 -32.20 31.38
C ARG A 222 63.56 -31.72 32.00
N LYS A 223 63.51 -31.07 33.16
CA LYS A 223 64.66 -30.71 34.00
C LYS A 223 64.85 -31.75 35.09
#